data_AF-A0A7T0G338-F1
#
_entry.id   AF-A0A7T0G338-F1
#
_cell.length_a   1.000
_cell.length_b   1.000
_cell.length_c   1.000
_cell.angle_alpha   90.00
_cell.angle_beta   90.00
_cell.angle_gamma   90.00
#
_symmetry.space_group_name_H-M   'P 1'
#
loop_
_entity.id
_entity.type
_entity.pdbx_description
1 polymer ?
#
loop_
_entity_poly.entity_id
_entity_poly.type
_entity_poly.pdbx_seq_one_letter_code
_entity_poly.pdbx_strand_id
1 'polypeptide(L)'
;MLKRHFKNERGFTLVESLVTLSIIGVLVTIALSQFSSHKIRALDVSARADLQSLWLTCKLYWHDKGALSNCSQSVVAVASYGYRTSPGVIVSGSGTQAVFSASASHEESPNSLSIDAQGLVL
;
A
#
# COMPACT_ATOMS: atom_id res chain seq x y z
N MET A 1 28.56 -36.81 46.83
CA MET A 1 29.62 -35.83 46.54
C MET A 1 29.17 -34.98 45.34
N LEU A 2 28.55 -33.81 45.57
CA LEU A 2 28.01 -32.95 44.51
C LEU A 2 29.00 -31.79 44.23
N LYS A 3 29.68 -31.84 43.08
CA LYS A 3 30.53 -30.75 42.56
C LYS A 3 29.63 -29.64 42.00
N ARG A 4 29.51 -28.52 42.71
CA ARG A 4 28.84 -27.30 42.24
C ARG A 4 29.78 -26.55 41.29
N HIS A 5 29.42 -26.48 40.01
CA HIS A 5 30.07 -25.61 39.03
C HIS A 5 29.48 -24.20 39.17
N PHE A 6 30.20 -23.27 39.80
CA PHE A 6 29.93 -21.85 39.61
C PHE A 6 30.53 -21.44 38.26
N LYS A 7 29.71 -21.47 37.21
CA LYS A 7 30.04 -20.82 35.94
C LYS A 7 30.22 -19.32 36.23
N ASN A 8 31.34 -18.76 35.80
CA ASN A 8 31.53 -17.31 35.71
C ASN A 8 30.55 -16.75 34.66
N GLU A 9 29.29 -16.56 35.05
CA GLU A 9 28.31 -15.82 34.26
C GLU A 9 28.65 -14.34 34.43
N ARG A 10 29.37 -13.78 33.44
CA ARG A 10 29.60 -12.33 33.35
C ARG A 10 28.26 -11.67 33.06
N GLY A 11 27.51 -11.34 34.12
CA GLY A 11 26.26 -10.59 34.03
C GLY A 11 26.54 -9.15 33.60
N PHE A 12 25.65 -8.62 32.76
CA PHE A 12 25.63 -7.21 32.38
C PHE A 12 25.35 -6.35 33.62
N THR A 13 26.01 -5.19 33.77
CA THR A 13 25.77 -4.35 34.94
C THR A 13 24.42 -3.62 34.82
N LEU A 14 23.74 -3.37 35.94
CA LEU A 14 22.49 -2.61 35.97
C LEU A 14 22.62 -1.24 35.28
N VAL A 15 23.78 -0.59 35.46
CA VAL A 15 24.10 0.71 34.84
C VAL A 15 24.18 0.60 33.32
N GLU A 16 24.73 -0.50 32.81
CA GLU A 16 24.87 -0.74 31.38
C GLU A 16 23.51 -0.99 30.72
N SER A 17 22.64 -1.77 31.38
CA SER A 17 21.24 -1.93 30.95
C SER A 17 20.44 -0.63 31.06
N LEU A 18 20.72 0.23 32.06
CA LEU A 18 20.05 1.51 32.23
C LEU A 18 20.36 2.47 31.08
N VAL A 19 21.65 2.63 30.74
CA VAL A 19 22.07 3.53 29.66
C VAL A 19 21.56 3.02 28.30
N THR A 20 21.59 1.71 28.06
CA THR A 20 21.09 1.13 26.79
C THR A 20 19.59 1.32 26.61
N LEU A 21 18.77 1.08 27.64
CA LEU A 21 17.33 1.35 27.56
C LEU A 21 17.02 2.84 27.37
N SER A 22 17.83 3.72 27.97
CA SER A 22 17.70 5.17 27.79
C SER A 22 17.93 5.58 26.34
N ILE A 23 18.96 5.02 25.69
CA ILE A 23 19.28 5.30 24.28
C ILE A 23 18.19 4.72 23.36
N ILE A 24 17.74 3.49 23.60
CA ILE A 24 16.65 2.86 22.82
C ILE A 24 15.36 3.69 22.92
N GLY A 25 15.02 4.21 24.11
CA GLY A 25 13.85 5.06 24.31
C GLY A 25 13.84 6.32 23.43
N VAL A 26 14.98 7.00 23.34
CA VAL A 26 15.13 8.18 22.46
C VAL A 26 14.95 7.79 20.97
N LEU A 27 15.58 6.69 20.54
CA LEU A 27 15.51 6.21 19.15
C LEU A 27 14.08 5.80 18.74
N VAL A 28 13.35 5.09 19.61
CA VAL A 28 11.98 4.63 19.33
C VAL A 28 11.03 5.80 19.11
N THR A 29 11.18 6.86 19.90
CA THR A 29 10.32 8.05 19.80
C THR A 29 10.44 8.72 18.43
N ILE A 30 11.66 8.82 17.88
CA ILE A 30 11.93 9.37 16.54
C ILE A 30 11.45 8.42 15.44
N ALA A 31 11.63 7.12 15.62
CA ALA A 31 11.23 6.12 14.62
C ALA A 31 9.71 6.06 14.41
N LEU A 32 8.92 6.18 15.49
CA LEU A 32 7.46 6.09 15.43
C LEU A 32 6.82 7.21 14.60
N SER A 33 7.35 8.44 14.68
CA SER A 33 6.78 9.57 13.93
C SER A 33 6.96 9.39 12.41
N GLN A 34 8.08 8.81 11.97
CA GLN A 34 8.34 8.58 10.55
C GLN A 34 7.60 7.34 10.00
N PHE A 35 7.43 6.30 10.82
CA PHE A 35 6.78 5.06 10.41
C PHE A 35 5.35 5.27 9.87
N SER A 36 4.57 6.13 10.53
CA SER A 36 3.20 6.44 10.09
C SER A 36 3.16 7.03 8.66
N SER A 37 4.05 8.00 8.39
CA SER A 37 4.13 8.64 7.07
C SER A 37 4.58 7.68 5.96
N HIS A 38 5.50 6.76 6.28
CA HIS A 38 5.94 5.74 5.32
C HIS A 38 4.86 4.69 5.04
N LYS A 39 4.09 4.30 6.06
CA LYS A 39 2.93 3.42 5.89
C LYS A 39 1.94 4.03 4.91
N ILE A 40 1.51 5.28 5.13
CA ILE A 40 0.55 5.97 4.25
C ILE A 40 1.05 6.00 2.80
N ARG A 41 2.33 6.36 2.56
CA ARG A 41 2.90 6.36 1.20
C ARG A 41 2.90 4.99 0.54
N ALA A 42 3.17 3.92 1.28
CA ALA A 42 3.13 2.56 0.75
C ALA A 42 1.70 2.16 0.34
N LEU A 43 0.71 2.54 1.15
CA LEU A 43 -0.71 2.32 0.86
C LEU A 43 -1.15 3.11 -0.39
N ASP A 44 -0.73 4.36 -0.51
CA ASP A 44 -1.01 5.20 -1.69
C ASP A 44 -0.40 4.61 -2.97
N VAL A 45 0.79 4.02 -2.88
CA VAL A 45 1.41 3.30 -4.01
C VAL A 45 0.59 2.08 -4.41
N SER A 46 0.03 1.34 -3.45
CA SER A 46 -0.88 0.22 -3.73
C SER A 46 -2.14 0.68 -4.45
N ALA A 47 -2.78 1.75 -3.95
CA ALA A 47 -3.97 2.33 -4.58
C ALA A 47 -3.67 2.85 -6.00
N ARG A 48 -2.50 3.46 -6.20
CA ARG A 48 -2.02 3.91 -7.51
C ARG A 48 -1.83 2.76 -8.50
N ALA A 49 -1.24 1.66 -8.04
CA ALA A 49 -1.02 0.48 -8.89
C ALA A 49 -2.34 -0.13 -9.36
N ASP A 50 -3.34 -0.24 -8.47
CA ASP A 50 -4.66 -0.73 -8.82
C ASP A 50 -5.39 0.21 -9.80
N LEU A 51 -5.28 1.54 -9.64
CA LEU A 51 -5.80 2.50 -10.61
C LEU A 51 -5.19 2.33 -12.01
N GLN A 52 -3.87 2.17 -12.07
CA GLN A 52 -3.17 1.97 -13.34
C GLN A 52 -3.57 0.63 -13.97
N SER A 53 -3.74 -0.41 -13.16
CA SER A 53 -4.25 -1.71 -13.59
C SER A 53 -5.66 -1.60 -14.17
N LEU A 54 -6.55 -0.83 -13.53
CA LEU A 54 -7.91 -0.59 -14.02
C LEU A 54 -7.88 0.09 -15.38
N TRP A 55 -7.13 1.18 -15.51
CA TRP A 55 -7.02 1.91 -16.77
C TRP A 55 -6.41 1.06 -17.89
N LEU A 56 -5.37 0.27 -17.61
CA LEU A 56 -4.79 -0.64 -18.58
C LEU A 56 -5.80 -1.69 -19.04
N THR A 57 -6.54 -2.26 -18.10
CA THR A 57 -7.57 -3.26 -18.42
C THR A 57 -8.72 -2.65 -19.21
N CYS A 58 -9.13 -1.42 -18.88
CA CYS A 58 -10.09 -0.67 -19.68
C CYS A 58 -9.57 -0.37 -21.10
N LYS A 59 -8.27 -0.09 -21.27
CA LYS A 59 -7.68 0.05 -22.61
C LYS A 59 -7.77 -1.23 -23.43
N LEU A 60 -7.54 -2.39 -22.82
CA LEU A 60 -7.75 -3.68 -23.49
C LEU A 60 -9.24 -3.86 -23.85
N TYR A 61 -10.15 -3.53 -22.94
CA TYR A 61 -11.59 -3.60 -23.20
C TYR A 61 -12.04 -2.72 -24.37
N TRP A 62 -11.59 -1.46 -24.45
CA TRP A 62 -11.91 -0.58 -25.58
C TRP A 62 -11.26 -1.03 -26.88
N HIS A 63 -10.11 -1.69 -26.82
CA HIS A 63 -9.49 -2.29 -27.98
C HIS A 63 -10.39 -3.41 -28.57
N ASP A 64 -11.05 -4.19 -27.71
CA ASP A 64 -11.91 -5.30 -28.15
C ASP A 64 -13.35 -4.87 -28.50
N LYS A 65 -13.92 -3.94 -27.74
CA LYS A 65 -15.34 -3.52 -27.83
C LYS A 65 -15.54 -2.16 -28.46
N GLY A 66 -14.47 -1.47 -28.82
CA GLY A 66 -14.49 -0.13 -29.39
C GLY A 66 -14.49 0.98 -28.34
N ALA A 67 -13.99 2.15 -28.74
CA ALA A 67 -13.73 3.30 -27.88
C ALA A 67 -14.98 3.90 -27.19
N LEU A 68 -16.17 3.69 -27.76
CA LEU A 68 -17.45 4.20 -27.23
C LEU A 68 -18.08 3.29 -26.19
N SER A 69 -17.54 2.08 -26.00
CA SER A 69 -18.05 1.16 -24.99
C SER A 69 -17.72 1.68 -23.59
N ASN A 70 -18.69 1.68 -22.68
CA ASN A 70 -18.46 2.09 -21.31
C ASN A 70 -17.63 1.02 -20.58
N CYS A 71 -16.41 1.36 -20.16
CA CYS A 71 -15.65 0.53 -19.23
C CYS A 71 -16.08 0.87 -17.82
N SER A 72 -16.18 -0.13 -16.95
CA SER A 72 -16.31 0.05 -15.50
C SER A 72 -15.59 -1.10 -14.80
N GLN A 73 -15.31 -0.94 -13.51
CA GLN A 73 -14.68 -2.00 -12.71
C GLN A 73 -15.39 -3.35 -12.84
N SER A 74 -16.73 -3.38 -12.80
CA SER A 74 -17.50 -4.63 -12.89
C SER A 74 -17.39 -5.31 -14.26
N VAL A 75 -17.26 -4.52 -15.33
CA VAL A 75 -17.09 -5.04 -16.70
C VAL A 75 -15.73 -5.71 -16.86
N VAL A 76 -14.67 -5.14 -16.31
CA VAL A 76 -13.31 -5.68 -16.44
C VAL A 76 -12.92 -6.69 -15.35
N ALA A 77 -13.71 -6.80 -14.28
CA ALA A 77 -13.51 -7.80 -13.23
C ALA A 77 -13.90 -9.22 -13.66
N VAL A 78 -14.56 -9.38 -14.81
CA VAL A 78 -14.92 -10.70 -15.36
C VAL A 78 -13.66 -11.47 -15.77
N ALA A 79 -13.74 -12.80 -15.79
CA ALA A 79 -12.59 -13.68 -16.04
C ALA A 79 -11.84 -13.42 -17.35
N SER A 80 -12.51 -12.87 -18.37
CA SER A 80 -11.89 -12.53 -19.66
C SER A 80 -10.83 -11.41 -19.56
N TYR A 81 -10.99 -10.49 -18.60
CA TYR A 81 -10.12 -9.33 -18.41
C TYR A 81 -9.36 -9.38 -17.07
N GLY A 82 -9.92 -10.06 -16.06
CA GLY A 82 -9.21 -10.48 -14.87
C GLY A 82 -8.81 -9.34 -13.92
N TYR A 83 -9.45 -8.17 -14.00
CA TYR A 83 -9.16 -7.07 -13.10
C TYR A 83 -9.47 -7.43 -11.64
N ARG A 84 -8.51 -7.19 -10.75
CA ARG A 84 -8.63 -7.42 -9.31
C ARG A 84 -7.98 -6.27 -8.57
N THR A 85 -8.59 -5.86 -7.47
CA THR A 85 -8.03 -4.85 -6.55
C THR A 85 -7.23 -5.52 -5.44
N SER A 86 -6.25 -4.80 -4.92
CA SER A 86 -5.49 -5.17 -3.75
C SER A 86 -6.37 -5.08 -2.48
N PRO A 87 -6.08 -5.85 -1.42
CA PRO A 87 -6.81 -5.75 -0.15
C PRO A 87 -6.79 -4.32 0.41
N GLY A 88 -7.92 -3.85 0.94
CA GLY A 88 -8.05 -2.52 1.53
C GLY A 88 -8.08 -1.36 0.53
N VAL A 89 -7.88 -1.61 -0.77
CA VAL A 89 -8.00 -0.59 -1.83
C VAL A 89 -9.43 -0.56 -2.36
N ILE A 90 -10.03 0.62 -2.32
CA ILE A 90 -11.32 0.92 -2.92
C ILE A 90 -11.06 1.66 -4.21
N VAL A 91 -11.47 1.08 -5.35
CA VAL A 91 -11.36 1.70 -6.68
C VAL A 91 -12.75 1.89 -7.25
N SER A 92 -13.01 3.05 -7.84
CA SER A 92 -14.25 3.30 -8.58
C SER A 92 -13.92 4.06 -9.86
N GLY A 93 -14.52 3.69 -10.98
CA GLY A 93 -14.22 4.34 -12.24
C GLY A 93 -15.06 3.82 -13.37
N SER A 94 -15.39 4.72 -14.30
CA SER A 94 -16.12 4.37 -15.49
C SER A 94 -15.96 5.42 -16.58
N GLY A 95 -16.24 5.02 -17.82
CA GLY A 95 -16.37 5.93 -18.94
C GLY A 95 -16.01 5.26 -20.27
N THR A 96 -16.15 6.04 -21.33
CA THR A 96 -15.60 5.68 -22.65
C THR A 96 -14.15 6.14 -22.75
N GLN A 97 -13.40 5.68 -23.75
CA GLN A 97 -11.96 5.92 -23.84
C GLN A 97 -11.58 7.41 -23.77
N ALA A 98 -12.41 8.32 -24.30
CA ALA A 98 -12.12 9.75 -24.36
C ALA A 98 -12.43 10.51 -23.06
N VAL A 99 -13.30 9.98 -22.20
CA VAL A 99 -13.79 10.66 -20.98
C VAL A 99 -13.72 9.77 -19.74
N PHE A 100 -12.89 8.73 -19.80
CA PHE A 100 -12.70 7.84 -18.66
C PHE A 100 -12.14 8.60 -17.48
N SER A 101 -12.69 8.32 -16.30
CA SER A 101 -12.11 8.72 -15.03
C SER A 101 -12.28 7.61 -14.00
N ALA A 102 -11.28 7.49 -13.12
CA ALA A 102 -11.36 6.61 -11.98
C ALA A 102 -10.67 7.24 -10.76
N SER A 103 -11.07 6.81 -9.58
CA SER A 103 -10.48 7.18 -8.30
C SER A 103 -10.18 5.94 -7.48
N ALA A 104 -9.14 6.02 -6.66
CA ALA A 104 -8.85 5.01 -5.67
C ALA A 104 -8.33 5.60 -4.37
N SER A 105 -8.65 4.92 -3.28
CA SER A 105 -8.11 5.17 -1.96
C SER A 105 -7.85 3.85 -1.25
N HIS A 106 -6.92 3.88 -0.30
CA HIS A 106 -6.78 2.79 0.66
C HIS A 106 -7.58 3.13 1.92
N GLU A 107 -8.26 2.16 2.52
CA GLU A 107 -9.13 2.37 3.70
C GLU A 107 -8.39 2.94 4.93
N GLU A 108 -7.09 2.64 5.03
CA GLU A 108 -6.19 3.16 6.07
C GLU A 108 -5.39 4.41 5.63
N SER A 109 -5.60 4.94 4.44
CA SER A 109 -4.97 6.18 3.95
C SER A 109 -6.02 7.31 3.85
N PRO A 110 -5.70 8.53 4.30
CA PRO A 110 -6.58 9.68 4.10
C PRO A 110 -6.56 10.20 2.65
N ASN A 111 -5.64 9.71 1.81
CA ASN A 111 -5.44 10.23 0.46
C ASN A 111 -6.29 9.48 -0.55
N SER A 112 -6.85 10.24 -1.49
CA SER A 112 -7.52 9.72 -2.69
C SER A 112 -6.73 10.13 -3.93
N LEU A 113 -6.51 9.17 -4.81
CA LEU A 113 -5.86 9.37 -6.10
C LEU A 113 -6.90 9.30 -7.21
N SER A 114 -6.68 10.04 -8.28
CA SER A 114 -7.55 9.99 -9.46
C SER A 114 -6.73 9.74 -10.73
N ILE A 115 -7.36 9.20 -11.76
CA ILE A 115 -6.75 9.00 -13.07
C ILE A 115 -7.70 9.51 -14.16
N ASP A 116 -7.13 10.20 -15.14
CA ASP A 116 -7.85 10.71 -16.30
C ASP A 116 -7.84 9.72 -17.49
N ALA A 117 -8.45 10.13 -18.61
CA ALA A 117 -8.54 9.33 -19.82
C ALA A 117 -7.16 9.04 -20.45
N GLN A 118 -6.20 9.94 -20.24
CA GLN A 118 -4.83 9.89 -20.72
C GLN A 118 -3.96 8.95 -19.87
N GLY A 119 -4.47 8.50 -18.72
CA GLY A 119 -3.74 7.63 -17.79
C GLY A 119 -2.81 8.40 -16.85
N LEU A 120 -2.97 9.72 -16.75
CA LEU A 120 -2.24 10.54 -15.78
C LEU A 120 -2.92 10.40 -14.41
N VAL A 121 -2.14 10.00 -13.41
CA VAL A 121 -2.61 9.94 -12.02
C VAL A 121 -2.40 11.30 -11.36
N LEU A 122 -3.48 11.88 -10.86
CA LEU A 122 -3.57 13.17 -10.15
C LEU A 122 -3.82 12.95 -8.65
#